data_AF-A0A5H2PW35-F1
#
_entry.id   AF-A0A5H2PW35-F1
#
_cell.length_a   1.000
_cell.length_b   1.000
_cell.length_c   1.000
_cell.angle_alpha   90.00
_cell.angle_beta   90.00
_cell.angle_gamma   90.00
#
_symmetry.space_group_name_H-M   'P 1'
#
loop_
_entity.id
_entity.type
_entity.pdbx_description
1 polymer ?
#
loop_
_entity_poly.entity_id
_entity_poly.type
_entity_poly.pdbx_seq_one_letter_code
_entity_poly.pdbx_strand_id
1 'polypeptide(L)'
;MLPLKSDNKDYGEDDACIPPSKLARYHEDARDSRTILLNKIQCEIYALEATWRQSRQAPDFGALASIIASKGASAAGNCYEQAILAYDFLRTRLTDASLPIDIVSLEHPGNHNFVVIGQSTDGNGRYPKQFSDWHPDAFIVDPWTKIACRAADYPQKWSEKMEKWAARGLRVDDESPLVQSCLNLLRDNNKISRRQAFPSAQAAPV
;
A
#
# COMPACT_ATOMS: atom_id res chain seq x y z
N MET A 1 9.11 0.39 -13.92
CA MET A 1 7.65 0.28 -14.17
C MET A 1 7.04 -0.40 -12.97
N LEU A 2 6.04 0.21 -12.31
CA LEU A 2 5.26 -0.45 -11.26
C LEU A 2 4.25 -1.44 -11.89
N PRO A 3 3.90 -2.56 -11.24
CA PRO A 3 2.90 -3.50 -11.75
C PRO A 3 1.58 -2.79 -12.09
N LEU A 4 0.97 -3.17 -13.21
CA LEU A 4 -0.21 -2.49 -13.74
C LEU A 4 -1.50 -2.83 -13.00
N LYS A 5 -1.54 -3.94 -12.23
CA LYS A 5 -2.76 -4.48 -11.62
C LYS A 5 -2.51 -5.23 -10.30
N SER A 6 -3.33 -4.94 -9.29
CA SER A 6 -3.41 -5.60 -7.99
C SER A 6 -4.38 -6.79 -7.96
N ASP A 7 -4.15 -7.76 -7.06
CA ASP A 7 -4.92 -9.00 -6.87
C ASP A 7 -6.28 -8.77 -6.20
N ASN A 8 -6.36 -7.87 -5.23
CA ASN A 8 -7.60 -7.52 -4.53
C ASN A 8 -8.54 -6.65 -5.37
N LYS A 9 -8.26 -6.55 -6.67
CA LYS A 9 -9.00 -5.69 -7.58
C LYS A 9 -9.44 -6.48 -8.80
N ASP A 10 -10.74 -6.63 -8.97
CA ASP A 10 -11.35 -7.13 -10.19
C ASP A 10 -11.39 -5.99 -11.22
N TYR A 11 -11.18 -6.31 -12.50
CA TYR A 11 -11.14 -5.33 -13.57
C TYR A 11 -12.36 -5.32 -14.51
N GLY A 12 -13.40 -6.11 -14.20
CA GLY A 12 -14.69 -6.07 -14.90
C GLY A 12 -14.66 -6.55 -16.36
N GLU A 13 -15.82 -6.54 -17.01
CA GLU A 13 -16.03 -7.02 -18.39
C GLU A 13 -15.47 -6.08 -19.48
N ASP A 14 -15.15 -4.82 -19.17
CA ASP A 14 -14.59 -3.85 -20.14
C ASP A 14 -13.15 -4.19 -20.56
N ASP A 15 -12.53 -5.17 -19.91
CA ASP A 15 -11.32 -5.86 -20.35
C ASP A 15 -11.62 -6.98 -21.37
N ALA A 16 -12.86 -7.19 -21.83
CA ALA A 16 -13.17 -8.17 -22.89
C ALA A 16 -12.43 -7.88 -24.21
N CYS A 17 -11.95 -6.64 -24.40
CA CYS A 17 -10.90 -6.34 -25.36
C CYS A 17 -9.54 -6.17 -24.67
N ILE A 18 -9.01 -7.27 -24.12
CA ILE A 18 -7.60 -7.35 -23.74
C ILE A 18 -6.79 -7.01 -24.99
N PRO A 19 -5.98 -5.93 -25.01
CA PRO A 19 -5.16 -5.63 -26.16
C PRO A 19 -4.33 -6.87 -26.51
N PRO A 20 -4.14 -7.23 -27.79
CA PRO A 20 -3.38 -8.42 -28.16
C PRO A 20 -1.99 -8.49 -27.50
N SER A 21 -1.39 -7.34 -27.24
CA SER A 21 -0.11 -7.19 -26.51
C SER A 21 -0.15 -7.58 -25.03
N LYS A 22 -1.33 -7.75 -24.45
CA LYS A 22 -1.56 -8.13 -23.05
C LYS A 22 -2.20 -9.51 -22.90
N LEU A 23 -2.72 -10.11 -23.98
CA LEU A 23 -3.44 -11.40 -23.98
C LEU A 23 -2.66 -12.51 -23.24
N ALA A 24 -1.37 -12.63 -23.53
CA ALA A 24 -0.48 -13.63 -22.93
C ALA A 24 -0.44 -13.58 -21.38
N ARG A 25 -0.68 -12.40 -20.78
CA ARG A 25 -0.64 -12.19 -19.32
C ARG A 25 -1.98 -12.48 -18.63
N TYR A 26 -3.06 -12.69 -19.38
CA TYR A 26 -4.41 -12.91 -18.87
C TYR A 26 -4.96 -14.31 -19.12
N HIS A 27 -4.19 -15.20 -19.76
CA HIS A 27 -4.56 -16.62 -19.78
C HIS A 27 -4.62 -17.16 -18.35
N GLU A 28 -5.53 -18.11 -18.11
CA GLU A 28 -5.77 -18.75 -16.81
C GLU A 28 -4.46 -19.30 -16.19
N ASP A 29 -3.63 -19.98 -16.99
CA ASP A 29 -2.30 -20.45 -16.56
C ASP A 29 -1.35 -19.31 -16.13
N ALA A 30 -1.44 -18.15 -16.78
CA ALA A 30 -0.65 -16.97 -16.43
C ALA A 30 -1.20 -16.30 -15.14
N ARG A 31 -2.52 -16.37 -14.93
CA ARG A 31 -3.18 -15.94 -13.69
C ARG A 31 -2.76 -16.84 -12.53
N ASP A 32 -2.81 -18.15 -12.70
CA ASP A 32 -2.44 -19.12 -11.67
C ASP A 32 -0.95 -19.03 -11.31
N SER A 33 -0.09 -18.98 -12.33
CA SER A 33 1.35 -18.79 -12.13
C SER A 33 1.64 -17.48 -11.38
N ARG A 34 0.89 -16.42 -11.67
CA ARG A 34 1.01 -15.13 -10.98
C ARG A 34 0.49 -15.20 -9.55
N THR A 35 -0.65 -15.84 -9.30
CA THR A 35 -1.18 -16.07 -7.95
C THR A 35 -0.20 -16.85 -7.09
N ILE A 36 0.40 -17.92 -7.62
CA ILE A 36 1.43 -18.70 -6.93
C ILE A 36 2.63 -17.81 -6.58
N LEU A 37 3.07 -16.96 -7.50
CA LEU A 37 4.18 -16.06 -7.26
C LEU A 37 3.87 -15.06 -6.12
N LEU A 38 2.68 -14.47 -6.15
CA LEU A 38 2.26 -13.47 -5.16
C LEU A 38 2.08 -14.08 -3.77
N ASN A 39 1.53 -15.29 -3.69
CA ASN A 39 1.47 -16.05 -2.45
C ASN A 39 2.88 -16.35 -1.89
N LYS A 40 3.85 -16.70 -2.73
CA LYS A 40 5.24 -16.90 -2.29
C LYS A 40 5.85 -15.62 -1.72
N ILE A 41 5.65 -14.49 -2.40
CA ILE A 41 6.12 -13.18 -1.92
C ILE A 41 5.50 -12.84 -0.56
N GLN A 42 4.19 -13.03 -0.40
CA GLN A 42 3.50 -12.78 0.85
C GLN A 42 4.03 -13.66 1.98
N CYS A 43 4.24 -14.96 1.72
CA CYS A 43 4.86 -15.86 2.69
C CYS A 43 6.26 -15.40 3.11
N GLU A 44 7.11 -15.00 2.16
CA GLU A 44 8.47 -14.50 2.44
C GLU A 44 8.43 -13.20 3.27
N ILE A 45 7.54 -12.25 2.91
CA ILE A 45 7.33 -11.00 3.65
C ILE A 45 6.88 -11.31 5.09
N TYR A 46 5.84 -12.13 5.26
CA TYR A 46 5.30 -12.44 6.59
C TYR A 46 6.27 -13.23 7.46
N ALA A 47 7.08 -14.12 6.88
CA ALA A 47 8.12 -14.84 7.61
C ALA A 47 9.20 -13.87 8.14
N LEU A 48 9.63 -12.90 7.33
CA LEU A 48 10.62 -11.91 7.75
C LEU A 48 10.05 -10.94 8.79
N GLU A 49 8.82 -10.47 8.61
CA GLU A 49 8.13 -9.67 9.62
C GLU A 49 7.96 -10.43 10.94
N ALA A 50 7.58 -11.71 10.90
CA ALA A 50 7.46 -12.52 12.10
C ALA A 50 8.80 -12.63 12.85
N THR A 51 9.90 -12.77 12.11
CA THR A 51 11.26 -12.75 12.67
C THR A 51 11.54 -11.43 13.39
N TRP A 52 11.22 -10.28 12.77
CA TRP A 52 11.39 -8.97 13.40
C TRP A 52 10.52 -8.78 14.64
N ARG A 53 9.27 -9.27 14.64
CA ARG A 53 8.42 -9.24 15.83
C ARG A 53 9.01 -10.04 16.97
N GLN A 54 9.50 -11.25 16.69
CA GLN A 54 10.11 -12.13 17.69
C GLN A 54 11.39 -11.52 18.26
N SER A 55 12.23 -10.91 17.41
CA SER A 55 13.49 -10.29 17.81
C SER A 55 13.36 -8.84 18.29
N ARG A 56 12.15 -8.26 18.26
CA ARG A 56 11.88 -6.83 18.55
C ARG A 56 12.73 -5.87 17.70
N GLN A 57 13.04 -6.28 16.48
CA GLN A 57 13.75 -5.44 15.51
C GLN A 57 12.78 -4.48 14.83
N ALA A 58 13.25 -3.26 14.54
CA ALA A 58 12.51 -2.35 13.69
C ALA A 58 12.42 -2.92 12.27
N PRO A 59 11.31 -2.69 11.54
CA PRO A 59 11.16 -3.23 10.20
C PRO A 59 12.10 -2.55 9.21
N ASP A 60 12.72 -3.37 8.37
CA ASP A 60 13.53 -2.95 7.24
C ASP A 60 12.73 -3.10 5.94
N PHE A 61 12.03 -2.02 5.56
CA PHE A 61 11.25 -2.02 4.33
C PHE A 61 12.11 -2.17 3.07
N GLY A 62 13.42 -1.87 3.11
CA GLY A 62 14.34 -2.10 1.98
C GLY A 62 14.62 -3.59 1.78
N ALA A 63 14.71 -4.36 2.87
CA ALA A 63 14.79 -5.82 2.81
C ALA A 63 13.51 -6.42 2.21
N LEU A 64 12.32 -5.92 2.60
CA LEU A 64 11.06 -6.35 1.98
C LEU A 64 11.01 -5.98 0.49
N ALA A 65 11.44 -4.77 0.13
CA ALA A 65 11.49 -4.33 -1.26
C ALA A 65 12.41 -5.22 -2.10
N SER A 66 13.54 -5.64 -1.55
CA SER A 66 14.48 -6.57 -2.20
C SER A 66 13.85 -7.94 -2.46
N ILE A 67 13.07 -8.48 -1.51
CA ILE A 67 12.29 -9.72 -1.70
C ILE A 67 11.36 -9.57 -2.90
N ILE A 68 10.54 -8.51 -2.93
CA ILE A 68 9.58 -8.28 -4.00
C ILE A 68 10.29 -8.09 -5.35
N ALA A 69 11.29 -7.19 -5.40
CA ALA A 69 12.03 -6.86 -6.61
C ALA A 69 12.78 -8.07 -7.20
N SER A 70 13.28 -8.99 -6.36
CA SER A 70 13.95 -10.22 -6.80
C SER A 70 13.06 -11.12 -7.67
N LYS A 71 11.73 -10.96 -7.57
CA LYS A 71 10.76 -11.72 -8.37
C LYS A 71 10.32 -10.99 -9.65
N GLY A 72 10.88 -9.82 -9.94
CA GLY A 72 10.70 -9.07 -11.18
C GLY A 72 9.83 -7.81 -11.07
N ALA A 73 9.82 -7.02 -12.15
CA ALA A 73 9.24 -5.67 -12.19
C ALA A 73 7.71 -5.58 -11.98
N SER A 74 7.01 -6.71 -11.85
CA SER A 74 5.54 -6.75 -11.66
C SER A 74 5.13 -7.65 -10.50
N ALA A 75 6.04 -7.85 -9.55
CA ALA A 75 5.91 -8.79 -8.44
C ALA A 75 5.04 -8.27 -7.28
N ALA A 76 4.69 -6.99 -7.20
CA ALA A 76 3.76 -6.50 -6.18
C ALA A 76 2.30 -6.69 -6.62
N GLY A 77 1.51 -7.37 -5.78
CA GLY A 77 0.12 -7.74 -6.01
C GLY A 77 -0.87 -7.00 -5.11
N ASN A 78 -0.53 -6.57 -3.90
CA ASN A 78 -1.46 -5.86 -3.00
C ASN A 78 -0.99 -4.44 -2.64
N CYS A 79 -1.82 -3.70 -1.88
CA CYS A 79 -1.51 -2.33 -1.48
C CYS A 79 -0.24 -2.22 -0.61
N TYR A 80 0.02 -3.20 0.24
CA TYR A 80 1.19 -3.19 1.12
C TYR A 80 2.49 -3.40 0.37
N GLU A 81 2.55 -4.41 -0.51
CA GLU A 81 3.71 -4.67 -1.37
C GLU A 81 4.02 -3.48 -2.30
N GLN A 82 2.99 -2.85 -2.84
CA GLN A 82 3.16 -1.65 -3.65
C GLN A 82 3.65 -0.46 -2.83
N ALA A 83 3.16 -0.28 -1.60
CA ALA A 83 3.64 0.75 -0.69
C ALA A 83 5.11 0.50 -0.27
N ILE A 84 5.53 -0.75 -0.07
CA ILE A 84 6.92 -1.12 0.21
C ILE A 84 7.85 -0.69 -0.94
N LEU A 85 7.51 -1.03 -2.18
CA LEU A 85 8.31 -0.64 -3.35
C LEU A 85 8.35 0.89 -3.52
N ALA A 86 7.24 1.58 -3.30
CA ALA A 86 7.21 3.03 -3.38
C ALA A 86 8.01 3.70 -2.26
N TYR A 87 7.93 3.17 -1.05
CA TYR A 87 8.72 3.63 0.09
C TYR A 87 10.22 3.52 -0.20
N ASP A 88 10.68 2.37 -0.67
CA ASP A 88 12.08 2.12 -1.02
C ASP A 88 12.56 3.06 -2.15
N PHE A 89 11.74 3.18 -3.21
CA PHE A 89 12.01 4.13 -4.28
C PHE A 89 12.11 5.58 -3.79
N LEU A 90 11.21 6.02 -2.91
CA LEU A 90 11.23 7.38 -2.38
C LEU A 90 12.44 7.61 -1.47
N ARG A 91 12.78 6.65 -0.60
CA ARG A 91 13.94 6.76 0.29
C ARG A 91 15.28 6.77 -0.44
N THR A 92 15.39 6.11 -1.59
CA THR A 92 16.61 6.17 -2.42
C THR A 92 16.73 7.47 -3.21
N ARG A 93 15.66 8.26 -3.33
CA ARG A 93 15.62 9.50 -4.12
C ARG A 93 15.56 10.77 -3.27
N LEU A 94 14.89 10.71 -2.13
CA LEU A 94 14.76 11.80 -1.18
C LEU A 94 15.85 11.61 -0.11
N THR A 95 16.97 12.31 -0.28
CA THR A 95 18.17 12.16 0.54
C THR A 95 18.14 12.95 1.84
N ASP A 96 17.12 13.79 2.04
CA ASP A 96 16.91 14.49 3.30
C ASP A 96 16.49 13.49 4.38
N ALA A 97 17.43 13.16 5.27
CA ALA A 97 17.20 12.23 6.37
C ALA A 97 16.19 12.77 7.41
N SER A 98 15.99 14.08 7.47
CA SER A 98 15.03 14.71 8.38
C SER A 98 13.59 14.62 7.89
N LEU A 99 13.38 14.36 6.59
CA LEU A 99 12.06 14.24 6.00
C LEU A 99 11.38 12.94 6.48
N PRO A 100 10.26 13.04 7.22
CA PRO A 100 9.51 11.87 7.62
C PRO A 100 8.95 11.18 6.38
N ILE A 101 9.30 9.92 6.18
CA ILE A 101 8.70 9.05 5.16
C ILE A 101 8.37 7.74 5.85
N ASP A 102 7.15 7.26 5.66
CA ASP A 102 6.64 6.06 6.32
C ASP A 102 5.57 5.35 5.48
N ILE A 103 5.32 4.09 5.81
CA ILE A 103 4.16 3.34 5.29
C ILE A 103 3.07 3.43 6.35
N VAL A 104 1.93 3.98 5.96
CA VAL A 104 0.75 4.09 6.82
C VAL A 104 -0.21 2.96 6.53
N SER A 105 -0.74 2.36 7.59
CA SER A 105 -1.78 1.34 7.55
C SER A 105 -3.07 1.92 8.11
N LEU A 106 -4.18 1.66 7.43
CA LEU A 106 -5.50 1.83 8.02
C LEU A 106 -5.80 0.60 8.88
N GLU A 107 -6.06 0.83 10.18
CA GLU A 107 -6.42 -0.25 11.10
C GLU A 107 -7.70 -0.96 10.63
N HIS A 108 -7.87 -2.22 11.05
CA HIS A 108 -9.08 -2.99 10.76
C HIS A 108 -10.33 -2.22 11.24
N PRO A 109 -11.40 -2.12 10.42
CA PRO A 109 -11.66 -2.89 9.19
C PRO A 109 -11.02 -2.36 7.90
N GLY A 110 -10.33 -1.22 7.91
CA GLY A 110 -9.94 -0.51 6.70
C GLY A 110 -8.91 -1.18 5.78
N ASN A 111 -7.95 -1.93 6.34
CA ASN A 111 -6.99 -2.77 5.60
C ASN A 111 -6.45 -2.17 4.27
N HIS A 112 -5.92 -0.95 4.33
CA HIS A 112 -5.26 -0.30 3.19
C HIS A 112 -3.92 0.30 3.60
N ASN A 113 -2.95 0.28 2.68
CA ASN A 113 -1.60 0.75 2.94
C ASN A 113 -1.16 1.73 1.85
N PHE A 114 -0.52 2.82 2.26
CA PHE A 114 0.02 3.84 1.37
C PHE A 114 1.26 4.49 2.01
N VAL A 115 2.05 5.20 1.21
CA VAL A 115 3.25 5.91 1.69
C VAL A 115 2.88 7.35 2.01
N VAL A 116 3.49 7.87 3.06
CA VAL A 116 3.36 9.26 3.50
C VAL A 116 4.72 9.91 3.53
N ILE A 117 4.76 11.19 3.14
CA ILE A 117 5.94 12.05 3.17
C ILE A 117 5.57 13.31 3.95
N GLY A 118 6.43 13.79 4.86
CA GLY A 118 6.26 15.08 5.52
C GLY A 118 5.27 15.12 6.69
N GLN A 119 4.75 13.96 7.14
CA GLN A 119 3.91 13.86 8.33
C GLN A 119 4.56 12.98 9.38
N SER A 120 4.72 13.51 10.59
CA SER A 120 5.15 12.74 11.75
C SER A 120 3.97 12.12 12.49
N THR A 121 4.21 11.03 13.19
CA THR A 121 3.26 10.43 14.12
C THR A 121 3.34 11.06 15.51
N ASP A 122 2.37 10.75 16.37
CA ASP A 122 2.53 10.92 17.81
C ASP A 122 3.58 9.94 18.40
N GLY A 123 3.86 10.06 19.71
CA GLY A 123 4.78 9.16 20.42
C GLY A 123 4.31 7.70 20.49
N ASN A 124 3.03 7.46 20.17
CA ASN A 124 2.43 6.15 20.01
C ASN A 124 2.21 5.84 18.53
N GLY A 125 3.01 6.42 17.61
CA GLY A 125 3.04 6.10 16.18
C GLY A 125 1.71 6.13 15.44
N ARG A 126 0.74 6.89 15.98
CA ARG A 126 -0.55 7.17 15.37
C ARG A 126 -0.47 8.48 14.60
N TYR A 127 -1.22 8.53 13.51
CA TYR A 127 -1.42 9.75 12.73
C TYR A 127 -2.73 10.42 13.14
N PRO A 128 -2.88 11.75 12.92
CA PRO A 128 -4.16 12.41 13.09
C PRO A 128 -5.24 11.73 12.26
N LYS A 129 -6.45 11.60 12.82
CA LYS A 129 -7.52 10.83 12.18
C LYS A 129 -7.99 11.48 10.89
N GLN A 130 -8.17 12.80 10.86
CA GLN A 130 -8.55 13.52 9.65
C GLN A 130 -7.31 13.96 8.89
N PHE A 131 -7.31 13.78 7.57
CA PHE A 131 -6.22 14.24 6.71
C PHE A 131 -6.10 15.77 6.65
N SER A 132 -7.16 16.50 7.01
CA SER A 132 -7.14 17.96 7.17
C SER A 132 -6.27 18.43 8.33
N ASP A 133 -6.04 17.56 9.32
CA ASP A 133 -5.26 17.86 10.52
C ASP A 133 -3.77 17.51 10.33
N TRP A 134 -3.40 17.05 9.13
CA TRP A 134 -2.03 16.73 8.78
C TRP A 134 -1.28 18.01 8.42
N HIS A 135 0.05 17.94 8.51
CA HIS A 135 0.94 19.03 8.14
C HIS A 135 0.61 19.50 6.71
N PRO A 136 0.57 20.81 6.43
CA PRO A 136 0.19 21.34 5.11
C PRO A 136 1.06 20.83 3.94
N ASP A 137 2.33 20.51 4.23
CA ASP A 137 3.28 19.95 3.26
C ASP A 137 3.32 18.42 3.27
N ALA A 138 2.39 17.75 3.97
CA ALA A 138 2.30 16.29 3.93
C ALA A 138 1.76 15.81 2.58
N PHE A 139 2.39 14.78 2.02
CA PHE A 139 1.99 14.14 0.77
C PHE A 139 1.68 12.67 0.98
N ILE A 140 0.69 12.19 0.24
CA ILE A 140 0.34 10.78 0.13
C ILE A 140 0.82 10.28 -1.22
N VAL A 141 1.45 9.10 -1.22
CA VAL A 141 1.76 8.32 -2.41
C VAL A 141 1.11 6.96 -2.23
N ASP A 142 0.03 6.73 -2.97
CA ASP A 142 -0.68 5.45 -3.02
C ASP A 142 -0.55 4.87 -4.44
N PRO A 143 0.41 3.96 -4.66
CA PRO A 143 0.61 3.35 -5.97
C PRO A 143 -0.53 2.41 -6.37
N TRP A 144 -1.24 1.82 -5.39
CA TRP A 144 -2.34 0.88 -5.63
C TRP A 144 -3.53 1.59 -6.27
N THR A 145 -3.91 2.74 -5.71
CA THR A 145 -4.89 3.61 -6.37
C THR A 145 -4.28 4.46 -7.47
N LYS A 146 -2.96 4.56 -7.61
CA LYS A 146 -2.28 5.52 -8.49
C LYS A 146 -2.67 6.97 -8.16
N ILE A 147 -2.62 7.31 -6.88
CA ILE A 147 -2.84 8.66 -6.36
C ILE A 147 -1.54 9.16 -5.77
N ALA A 148 -1.15 10.38 -6.12
CA ALA A 148 -0.10 11.13 -5.46
C ALA A 148 -0.60 12.58 -5.29
N CYS A 149 -0.81 13.02 -4.06
CA CYS A 149 -1.40 14.32 -3.77
C CYS A 149 -1.02 14.81 -2.37
N ARG A 150 -1.37 16.05 -2.04
CA ARG A 150 -1.31 16.52 -0.65
C ARG A 150 -2.25 15.68 0.21
N ALA A 151 -1.90 15.53 1.49
CA ALA A 151 -2.69 14.76 2.44
C ALA A 151 -4.15 15.22 2.50
N ALA A 152 -4.37 16.54 2.61
CA ALA A 152 -5.72 17.11 2.68
C ALA A 152 -6.62 16.78 1.48
N ASP A 153 -6.05 16.59 0.28
CA ASP A 153 -6.79 16.29 -0.94
C ASP A 153 -7.09 14.79 -1.11
N TYR A 154 -6.44 13.93 -0.33
CA TYR A 154 -6.47 12.49 -0.52
C TYR A 154 -7.87 11.88 -0.40
N PRO A 155 -8.72 12.26 0.58
CA PRO A 155 -10.10 11.78 0.66
C PRO A 155 -10.90 12.04 -0.62
N GLN A 156 -10.81 13.25 -1.19
CA GLN A 156 -11.49 13.58 -2.43
C GLN A 156 -10.94 12.76 -3.61
N LYS A 157 -9.61 12.66 -3.73
CA LYS A 157 -8.97 11.90 -4.81
C LYS A 157 -9.31 10.42 -4.74
N TRP A 158 -9.48 9.87 -3.54
CA TRP A 158 -9.96 8.51 -3.33
C TRP A 158 -11.37 8.32 -3.87
N SER A 159 -12.32 9.17 -3.46
CA SER A 159 -13.71 9.10 -3.96
C SER A 159 -13.77 9.20 -5.48
N GLU A 160 -13.08 10.18 -6.08
CA GLU A 160 -12.97 10.34 -7.54
C GLU A 160 -12.40 9.07 -8.21
N LYS A 161 -11.49 8.36 -7.52
CA LYS A 161 -10.88 7.14 -8.04
C LYS A 161 -11.82 5.94 -7.95
N MET A 162 -12.55 5.81 -6.85
CA MET A 162 -13.57 4.77 -6.68
C MET A 162 -14.71 4.91 -7.69
N GLU A 163 -15.18 6.14 -7.95
CA GLU A 163 -16.15 6.43 -9.01
C GLU A 163 -15.64 6.02 -10.39
N LYS A 164 -14.40 6.40 -10.74
CA LYS A 164 -13.76 6.00 -12.00
C LYS A 164 -13.59 4.49 -12.12
N TRP A 165 -13.42 3.79 -11.01
CA TRP A 165 -13.30 2.33 -10.98
C TRP A 165 -14.66 1.67 -11.17
N ALA A 166 -15.69 2.14 -10.46
CA ALA A 166 -17.06 1.66 -10.62
C ALA A 166 -17.58 1.86 -12.06
N ALA A 167 -17.34 3.03 -12.64
CA ALA A 167 -17.74 3.34 -14.02
C ALA A 167 -17.08 2.41 -15.06
N ARG A 168 -16.01 1.71 -14.69
CA ARG A 168 -15.30 0.73 -15.52
C ARG A 168 -15.57 -0.72 -15.12
N GLY A 169 -16.54 -0.95 -14.22
CA GLY A 169 -16.86 -2.27 -13.69
C GLY A 169 -15.78 -2.90 -12.80
N LEU A 170 -14.79 -2.12 -12.31
CA LEU A 170 -13.76 -2.65 -11.42
C LEU A 170 -14.37 -2.89 -10.03
N ARG A 171 -13.98 -3.98 -9.36
CA ARG A 171 -14.43 -4.32 -8.00
C ARG A 171 -13.23 -4.38 -7.05
N VAL A 172 -13.47 -4.19 -5.76
CA VAL A 172 -12.47 -4.32 -4.69
C VAL A 172 -12.98 -5.40 -3.75
N ASP A 173 -12.20 -6.48 -3.57
CA ASP A 173 -12.61 -7.65 -2.79
C ASP A 173 -14.02 -8.15 -3.16
N ASP A 174 -14.28 -8.26 -4.48
CA ASP A 174 -15.57 -8.64 -5.06
C ASP A 174 -16.75 -7.70 -4.75
N GLU A 175 -16.51 -6.49 -4.22
CA GLU A 175 -17.55 -5.48 -3.99
C GLU A 175 -17.39 -4.27 -4.91
N SER A 176 -18.49 -3.54 -5.13
CA SER A 176 -18.41 -2.25 -5.82
C SER A 176 -17.54 -1.29 -5.01
N PRO A 177 -16.60 -0.54 -5.61
CA PRO A 177 -15.81 0.46 -4.88
C PRO A 177 -16.67 1.64 -4.36
N LEU A 178 -17.95 1.71 -4.73
CA LEU A 178 -18.91 2.70 -4.21
C LEU A 178 -19.66 2.24 -2.96
N VAL A 179 -19.40 1.04 -2.44
CA VAL A 179 -19.93 0.66 -1.13
C VAL A 179 -19.44 1.65 -0.07
N GLN A 180 -20.32 1.95 0.89
CA GLN A 180 -20.08 3.03 1.85
C GLN A 180 -18.83 2.79 2.72
N SER A 181 -18.52 1.52 3.01
CA SER A 181 -17.29 1.10 3.70
C SER A 181 -16.03 1.49 2.93
N CYS A 182 -16.02 1.35 1.61
CA CYS A 182 -14.90 1.73 0.74
C CYS A 182 -14.80 3.26 0.60
N LEU A 183 -15.92 3.97 0.46
CA LEU A 183 -15.92 5.44 0.35
C LEU A 183 -15.49 6.12 1.65
N ASN A 184 -15.94 5.61 2.80
CA ASN A 184 -15.59 6.17 4.11
C ASN A 184 -14.29 5.61 4.68
N LEU A 185 -13.62 4.72 3.95
CA LEU A 185 -12.43 4.03 4.39
C LEU A 185 -11.40 4.98 5.03
N LEU A 186 -11.14 6.10 4.35
CA LEU A 186 -10.16 7.10 4.78
C LEU A 186 -10.60 7.92 6.00
N ARG A 187 -11.92 8.06 6.22
CA ARG A 187 -12.48 8.87 7.29
C ARG A 187 -12.66 8.09 8.59
N ASP A 188 -13.15 6.86 8.48
CA ASP A 188 -13.65 6.12 9.63
C ASP A 188 -12.53 5.35 10.35
N ASN A 189 -11.42 5.05 9.65
CA ASN A 189 -10.31 4.25 10.16
C ASN A 189 -9.19 5.08 10.78
N ASN A 190 -8.64 4.53 11.85
CA ASN A 190 -7.39 4.99 12.44
C ASN A 190 -6.23 4.72 11.49
N LYS A 191 -5.19 5.55 11.63
CA LYS A 191 -4.00 5.54 10.78
C LYS A 191 -2.79 5.31 11.68
N ILE A 192 -2.08 4.23 11.43
CA ILE A 192 -0.91 3.84 12.22
C ILE A 192 0.31 3.70 11.32
N SER A 193 1.48 4.01 11.88
CA SER A 193 2.73 3.67 11.23
C SER A 193 2.91 2.16 11.16
N ARG A 194 3.31 1.63 10.01
CA ARG A 194 3.69 0.22 9.90
C ARG A 194 4.91 -0.13 10.74
N ARG A 195 5.72 0.86 11.13
CA ARG A 195 6.86 0.65 12.05
C ARG A 195 6.42 0.26 13.44
N GLN A 196 5.22 0.67 13.86
CA GLN A 196 4.69 0.34 15.17
C GLN A 196 4.18 -1.08 15.36
N ALA A 197 3.90 -1.79 14.28
CA ALA A 197 3.54 -3.21 14.37
C ALA A 197 4.71 -4.07 14.93
N PHE A 198 5.85 -3.45 15.20
CA PHE A 198 7.09 -4.04 15.71
C PHE A 198 7.65 -3.14 16.82
N PRO A 199 7.01 -3.08 18.00
CA PRO A 199 7.51 -2.25 19.09
C PRO A 199 8.95 -2.67 19.42
N SER A 200 9.87 -1.74 19.25
CA SER A 200 11.26 -1.92 19.68
C SER A 200 11.24 -2.19 21.18
N ALA A 201 12.13 -3.07 21.66
CA ALA A 201 12.44 -3.03 23.08
C ALA A 201 12.94 -1.61 23.39
N GLN A 202 12.16 -0.82 24.13
CA GLN A 202 12.66 0.46 24.63
C GLN A 202 13.99 0.17 25.34
N ALA A 203 15.03 0.93 24.97
CA ALA A 203 16.23 1.00 25.78
C ALA A 203 15.78 1.34 27.20
N ALA A 204 16.14 0.48 28.16
CA ALA A 204 15.89 0.75 29.56
C ALA A 204 16.47 2.14 29.89
N PRO A 205 15.75 3.00 30.63
CA PRO A 205 16.35 4.22 31.13
C PRO A 205 17.55 3.83 32.01
N VAL A 206 18.69 4.44 31.73
CA VAL A 206 19.91 4.35 32.55
C VAL A 206 19.68 5.06 33.87
#